data_AF-A0A0C2I5G0-F1
#
_entry.id   AF-A0A0C2I5G0-F1
#
_cell.length_a   1.000
_cell.length_b   1.000
_cell.length_c   1.000
_cell.angle_alpha   90.00
_cell.angle_beta   90.00
_cell.angle_gamma   90.00
#
_symmetry.space_group_name_H-M   'P 1'
#
loop_
_entity.id
_entity.type
_entity.pdbx_description
1 polymer ?
#
loop_
_entity_poly.entity_id
_entity_poly.type
_entity_poly.pdbx_seq_one_letter_code
_entity_poly.pdbx_strand_id
1 'polypeptide(L)'
;MKRGLKAVLGLIQIQPYVNRVVTMMRAYPNDYYKIECCLLFLSTIKADNYFQVDFNEILDLLPKIPTDAPLLIIERYCKYMKDIIYHLYDHTRLSGSQISFDPIYKWLARFPQSAIKILGYEGKVAVDKMKDIIPDLEVSVDLCSISTI
;
A
#
# COMPACT_ATOMS: atom_id res chain seq x y z
N MET A 1 -1.76 24.82 -2.46
CA MET A 1 -2.04 23.97 -3.64
C MET A 1 -3.12 22.90 -3.41
N LYS A 2 -3.15 22.17 -2.27
CA LYS A 2 -4.11 21.07 -2.00
C LYS A 2 -5.61 21.44 -2.11
N ARG A 3 -6.01 22.70 -1.86
CA ARG A 3 -7.43 23.11 -1.90
C ARG A 3 -7.98 23.26 -3.32
N GLY A 4 -7.17 23.74 -4.28
CA GLY A 4 -7.62 23.95 -5.66
C GLY A 4 -7.87 22.65 -6.40
N LEU A 5 -6.95 21.68 -6.28
CA LEU A 5 -7.10 20.37 -6.92
C LEU A 5 -8.31 19.62 -6.37
N LYS A 6 -8.54 19.62 -5.04
CA LYS A 6 -9.71 18.97 -4.45
C LYS A 6 -11.03 19.54 -4.99
N ALA A 7 -11.12 20.87 -5.12
CA ALA A 7 -12.32 21.52 -5.65
C ALA A 7 -12.59 21.12 -7.10
N VAL A 8 -11.55 21.09 -7.94
CA VAL A 8 -11.67 20.66 -9.35
C VAL A 8 -12.06 19.18 -9.44
N LEU A 9 -11.42 18.31 -8.66
CA LEU A 9 -11.73 16.87 -8.66
C LEU A 9 -13.15 16.56 -8.17
N GLY A 10 -13.72 17.39 -7.29
CA GLY A 10 -15.12 17.26 -6.86
C GLY A 10 -16.15 17.66 -7.92
N LEU A 11 -15.74 18.35 -8.99
CA LEU A 11 -16.62 18.79 -10.08
C LEU A 11 -16.63 17.83 -11.29
N ILE A 12 -15.69 16.88 -11.33
CA ILE A 12 -15.54 15.96 -12.46
C ILE A 12 -15.87 14.53 -12.05
N GLN A 13 -16.39 13.74 -13.00
CA GLN A 13 -16.43 12.30 -12.83
C GLN A 13 -15.00 11.76 -12.83
N ILE A 14 -14.51 11.35 -11.66
CA ILE A 14 -13.13 10.92 -11.48
C ILE A 14 -12.90 9.46 -11.93
N GLN A 15 -13.98 8.66 -12.03
CA GLN A 15 -13.94 7.25 -12.42
C GLN A 15 -13.14 6.97 -13.71
N PRO A 16 -13.32 7.70 -14.82
CA PRO A 16 -12.58 7.44 -16.05
C PRO A 16 -11.06 7.62 -15.88
N TYR A 17 -10.64 8.52 -14.97
CA TYR A 17 -9.24 8.75 -14.66
C TYR A 17 -8.66 7.64 -13.80
N VAL A 18 -9.43 7.13 -12.83
CA VAL A 18 -9.04 5.94 -12.04
C VAL A 18 -8.86 4.74 -12.97
N ASN A 19 -9.82 4.47 -13.86
CA ASN A 19 -9.73 3.37 -14.84
C ASN A 19 -8.49 3.53 -15.74
N ARG A 20 -8.18 4.76 -16.16
CA ARG A 20 -6.97 5.05 -16.94
C ARG A 20 -5.70 4.76 -16.15
N VAL A 21 -5.65 5.13 -14.87
CA VAL A 21 -4.52 4.84 -13.99
C VAL A 21 -4.30 3.35 -13.82
N VAL A 22 -5.36 2.59 -13.52
CA VAL A 22 -5.31 1.12 -13.44
C VAL A 22 -4.78 0.52 -14.74
N THR A 23 -5.27 1.00 -15.89
CA THR A 23 -4.81 0.56 -17.21
C THR A 23 -3.32 0.86 -17.42
N MET A 24 -2.85 2.05 -17.01
CA MET A 24 -1.43 2.41 -17.12
C MET A 24 -0.54 1.55 -16.22
N MET A 25 -0.95 1.30 -14.97
CA MET A 25 -0.20 0.44 -14.05
C MET A 25 -0.08 -1.00 -14.58
N ARG A 26 -1.14 -1.51 -15.24
CA ARG A 26 -1.11 -2.82 -15.92
C ARG A 26 -0.24 -2.86 -17.16
N ALA A 27 -0.31 -1.83 -17.98
CA ALA A 27 0.43 -1.77 -19.24
C ALA A 27 1.95 -1.60 -19.00
N TYR A 28 2.34 -0.99 -17.88
CA TYR A 28 3.73 -0.65 -17.59
C TYR A 28 4.16 -1.04 -16.16
N PRO A 29 4.14 -2.33 -15.79
CA PRO A 29 4.41 -2.79 -14.43
C PRO A 29 5.86 -2.57 -13.97
N ASN A 30 6.79 -2.33 -14.91
CA ASN A 30 8.21 -2.11 -14.64
C ASN A 30 8.62 -0.64 -14.87
N ASP A 31 7.69 0.24 -15.24
CA ASP A 31 7.97 1.67 -15.44
C ASP A 31 7.68 2.43 -14.14
N TYR A 32 8.67 2.44 -13.24
CA TYR A 32 8.49 2.98 -11.90
C TYR A 32 8.07 4.46 -11.91
N TYR A 33 8.48 5.24 -12.92
CA TYR A 33 8.08 6.64 -13.05
C TYR A 33 6.58 6.76 -13.33
N LYS A 34 6.06 5.97 -14.27
CA LYS A 34 4.61 5.94 -14.54
C LYS A 34 3.82 5.45 -13.34
N ILE A 35 4.27 4.41 -12.65
CA ILE A 35 3.56 3.88 -11.49
C ILE A 35 3.62 4.91 -10.35
N GLU A 36 4.74 5.59 -10.13
CA GLU A 36 4.84 6.66 -9.14
C GLU A 36 3.87 7.81 -9.44
N CYS A 37 3.79 8.27 -10.69
CA CYS A 37 2.81 9.28 -11.10
C CYS A 37 1.37 8.81 -10.86
N CYS A 38 1.08 7.53 -11.14
CA CYS A 38 -0.22 6.91 -10.87
C CYS A 38 -0.55 6.92 -9.38
N LEU A 39 0.39 6.53 -8.52
CA LEU A 39 0.18 6.56 -7.07
C LEU A 39 0.03 7.97 -6.52
N LEU A 40 0.81 8.92 -7.02
CA LEU A 40 0.66 10.32 -6.65
C LEU A 40 -0.75 10.81 -7.00
N PHE A 41 -1.24 10.49 -8.19
CA PHE A 41 -2.61 10.82 -8.60
C PHE A 41 -3.62 10.18 -7.65
N LEU A 42 -3.52 8.88 -7.39
CA LEU A 42 -4.44 8.17 -6.49
C LEU A 42 -4.38 8.73 -5.05
N SER A 43 -3.21 9.17 -4.57
CA SER A 43 -3.07 9.79 -3.24
C SER A 43 -3.83 11.13 -3.12
N THR A 44 -4.04 11.82 -4.24
CA THR A 44 -4.76 13.10 -4.26
C THR A 44 -6.28 12.90 -4.29
N ILE A 45 -6.74 11.76 -4.78
CA ILE A 45 -8.13 11.34 -4.71
C ILE A 45 -8.35 10.86 -3.28
N LYS A 46 -8.82 11.75 -2.41
CA LYS A 46 -9.29 11.31 -1.09
C LYS A 46 -10.36 10.25 -1.30
N ALA A 47 -10.30 9.18 -0.50
CA ALA A 47 -11.30 8.12 -0.42
C ALA A 47 -12.64 8.64 0.16
N ASP A 48 -13.10 9.82 -0.27
CA ASP A 48 -14.44 10.32 -0.01
C ASP A 48 -15.39 9.41 -0.84
N ASN A 49 -15.66 8.22 -0.29
CA ASN A 49 -16.74 7.25 -0.52
C ASN A 49 -17.00 6.59 -1.89
N TYR A 50 -16.41 7.03 -3.01
CA TYR A 50 -16.92 6.58 -4.32
C TYR A 50 -16.18 5.42 -5.03
N PHE A 51 -15.10 4.83 -4.48
CA PHE A 51 -14.21 3.93 -5.26
C PHE A 51 -13.98 2.54 -4.68
N GLN A 52 -14.86 1.99 -3.84
CA GLN A 52 -14.61 0.68 -3.22
C GLN A 52 -14.32 -0.45 -4.23
N VAL A 53 -14.96 -0.45 -5.40
CA VAL A 53 -14.81 -1.52 -6.41
C VAL A 53 -13.43 -1.45 -7.09
N ASP A 54 -12.98 -0.27 -7.52
CA ASP A 54 -11.69 -0.11 -8.21
C ASP A 54 -10.50 -0.06 -7.24
N PHE A 55 -10.77 0.20 -5.96
CA PHE A 55 -9.73 0.21 -4.94
C PHE A 55 -9.14 -1.19 -4.74
N ASN A 56 -9.97 -2.23 -4.75
CA ASN A 56 -9.49 -3.62 -4.66
C ASN A 56 -8.55 -3.97 -5.82
N GLU A 57 -8.85 -3.47 -7.02
CA GLU A 57 -8.01 -3.70 -8.19
C GLU A 57 -6.65 -3.00 -8.08
N ILE A 58 -6.62 -1.80 -7.50
CA ILE A 58 -5.37 -1.09 -7.17
C ILE A 58 -4.59 -1.85 -6.10
N LEU A 59 -5.27 -2.36 -5.06
CA LEU A 59 -4.67 -3.18 -4.01
C LEU A 59 -4.07 -4.47 -4.55
N ASP A 60 -4.64 -5.05 -5.59
CA ASP A 60 -4.09 -6.24 -6.26
C ASP A 60 -2.90 -5.94 -7.19
N LEU A 61 -2.76 -4.68 -7.64
CA LEU A 61 -1.66 -4.24 -8.49
C LEU A 61 -0.42 -3.86 -7.69
N LEU A 62 -0.59 -3.29 -6.50
CA LEU A 62 0.52 -2.82 -5.68
C LEU A 62 1.53 -3.95 -5.30
N PRO A 63 1.11 -5.18 -4.92
CA PRO A 63 2.04 -6.26 -4.62
C PRO A 63 2.87 -6.75 -5.81
N LYS A 64 2.46 -6.40 -7.04
CA LYS A 64 3.12 -6.81 -8.28
C LYS A 64 4.28 -5.88 -8.66
N ILE A 65 4.50 -4.82 -7.89
CA ILE A 65 5.62 -3.90 -8.14
C ILE A 65 6.93 -4.66 -7.91
N PRO A 66 7.85 -4.61 -8.88
CA PRO A 66 9.12 -5.31 -8.80
C PRO A 66 9.91 -4.95 -7.54
N THR A 67 10.53 -5.95 -6.92
CA THR A 67 11.28 -5.78 -5.67
C THR A 67 12.69 -5.25 -5.87
N ASP A 68 13.13 -5.14 -7.12
CA ASP A 68 14.39 -4.57 -7.58
C ASP A 68 14.31 -3.05 -7.82
N ALA A 69 13.17 -2.43 -7.50
CA ALA A 69 13.00 -0.98 -7.59
C ALA A 69 14.04 -0.22 -6.75
N PRO A 70 14.45 0.99 -7.17
CA PRO A 70 15.30 1.85 -6.34
C PRO A 70 14.72 2.06 -4.92
N LEU A 71 15.59 2.03 -3.90
CA LEU A 71 15.18 2.12 -2.49
C LEU A 71 14.27 3.32 -2.19
N LEU A 72 14.56 4.49 -2.78
CA LEU A 72 13.76 5.70 -2.61
C LEU A 72 12.33 5.54 -3.16
N ILE A 73 12.18 4.74 -4.22
CA ILE A 73 10.87 4.37 -4.76
C ILE A 73 10.19 3.47 -3.74
N ILE A 74 10.82 2.36 -3.32
CA ILE A 74 10.27 1.44 -2.30
C ILE A 74 9.78 2.21 -1.06
N GLU A 75 10.57 3.16 -0.55
CA GLU A 75 10.17 3.99 0.59
C GLU A 75 8.91 4.83 0.31
N ARG A 76 8.80 5.47 -0.86
CA ARG A 76 7.57 6.21 -1.22
C ARG A 76 6.36 5.28 -1.31
N TYR A 77 6.53 4.07 -1.82
CA TYR A 77 5.46 3.07 -1.91
C TYR A 77 5.03 2.58 -0.53
N CYS A 78 5.97 2.23 0.34
CA CYS A 78 5.67 1.85 1.73
C CYS A 78 4.88 2.96 2.44
N LYS A 79 5.24 4.23 2.22
CA LYS A 79 4.50 5.37 2.79
C LYS A 79 3.09 5.48 2.24
N TYR A 80 2.94 5.33 0.93
CA TYR A 80 1.62 5.35 0.29
C TYR A 80 0.71 4.21 0.79
N MET A 81 1.25 2.99 0.91
CA MET A 81 0.56 1.83 1.47
C MET A 81 0.10 2.08 2.90
N LYS A 82 0.96 2.67 3.74
CA LYS A 82 0.61 3.10 5.10
C LYS A 82 -0.57 4.07 5.07
N ASP A 83 -0.47 5.13 4.28
CA ASP A 83 -1.52 6.16 4.18
C ASP A 83 -2.86 5.54 3.72
N ILE A 84 -2.83 4.60 2.78
CA ILE A 84 -4.01 3.81 2.37
C ILE A 84 -4.60 3.04 3.55
N ILE A 85 -3.78 2.25 4.26
CA ILE A 85 -4.26 1.41 5.36
C ILE A 85 -4.92 2.28 6.42
N TYR A 86 -4.29 3.39 6.81
CA TYR A 86 -4.88 4.33 7.78
C TYR A 86 -6.19 4.91 7.29
N HIS A 87 -6.24 5.38 6.04
CA HIS A 87 -7.46 5.97 5.49
C HIS A 87 -8.61 4.97 5.37
N LEU A 88 -8.32 3.74 4.95
CA LEU A 88 -9.36 2.74 4.76
C LEU A 88 -9.77 2.05 6.04
N TYR A 89 -8.87 1.88 7.02
CA TYR A 89 -9.20 1.25 8.29
C TYR A 89 -10.34 1.99 9.01
N ASP A 90 -10.34 3.32 8.94
CA ASP A 90 -11.43 4.13 9.48
C ASP A 90 -12.74 3.95 8.67
N HIS A 91 -12.64 3.81 7.34
CA HIS A 91 -13.81 3.60 6.47
C HIS A 91 -14.41 2.18 6.56
N THR A 92 -13.60 1.13 6.66
CA THR A 92 -14.07 -0.25 6.77
C THR A 92 -14.79 -0.47 8.10
N ARG A 93 -14.28 0.13 9.18
CA ARG A 93 -14.92 0.13 10.49
C ARG A 93 -16.31 0.75 10.49
N LEU A 94 -16.53 1.78 9.66
CA LEU A 94 -17.83 2.46 9.53
C LEU A 94 -18.78 1.77 8.54
N SER A 95 -18.26 1.14 7.48
CA SER A 95 -19.07 0.57 6.39
C SER A 95 -19.41 -0.92 6.57
N GLY A 96 -18.72 -1.64 7.47
CA GLY A 96 -18.86 -3.09 7.61
C GLY A 96 -18.30 -3.90 6.44
N SER A 97 -17.66 -3.25 5.46
CA SER A 97 -16.99 -3.95 4.35
C SER A 97 -15.64 -4.50 4.79
N GLN A 98 -15.38 -5.77 4.45
CA GLN A 98 -14.12 -6.45 4.76
C GLN A 98 -13.17 -6.31 3.57
N ILE A 99 -12.36 -5.25 3.56
CA ILE A 99 -11.23 -5.12 2.62
C ILE A 99 -10.05 -5.91 3.21
N SER A 100 -9.50 -6.85 2.45
CA SER A 100 -8.28 -7.56 2.86
C SER A 100 -7.05 -6.70 2.58
N PHE A 101 -6.27 -6.42 3.62
CA PHE A 101 -4.98 -5.76 3.52
C PHE A 101 -3.80 -6.74 3.42
N ASP A 102 -4.08 -8.06 3.39
CA ASP A 102 -3.03 -9.10 3.36
C ASP A 102 -2.03 -8.93 2.22
N PRO A 103 -2.44 -8.57 0.99
CA PRO A 103 -1.47 -8.38 -0.09
C PRO A 103 -0.51 -7.22 0.19
N ILE A 104 -1.01 -6.15 0.85
CA ILE A 104 -0.18 -5.01 1.25
C ILE A 104 0.81 -5.42 2.34
N TYR A 105 0.34 -6.10 3.40
CA TYR A 105 1.21 -6.55 4.48
C TYR A 105 2.29 -7.52 3.98
N LYS A 106 1.91 -8.48 3.12
CA LYS A 106 2.86 -9.39 2.47
C LYS A 106 3.91 -8.67 1.63
N TRP A 107 3.52 -7.58 0.95
CA TRP A 107 4.47 -6.77 0.18
C TRP A 107 5.38 -5.94 1.09
N LEU A 108 4.84 -5.29 2.12
CA LEU A 108 5.60 -4.52 3.11
C LEU A 108 6.62 -5.40 3.85
N ALA A 109 6.26 -6.65 4.16
CA ALA A 109 7.15 -7.61 4.82
C ALA A 109 8.41 -7.94 4.01
N ARG A 110 8.42 -7.69 2.69
CA ARG A 110 9.62 -7.84 1.85
C ARG A 110 10.64 -6.72 2.04
N PHE A 111 10.22 -5.58 2.62
CA PHE A 111 11.07 -4.41 2.85
C PHE A 111 11.02 -3.96 4.32
N PRO A 112 11.41 -4.84 5.27
CA PRO A 112 11.21 -4.60 6.69
C PRO A 112 11.89 -3.31 7.15
N GLN A 113 13.10 -3.02 6.68
CA GLN A 113 13.84 -1.81 7.06
C GLN A 113 13.11 -0.53 6.61
N SER A 114 12.66 -0.47 5.36
CA SER A 114 11.89 0.67 4.84
C SER A 114 10.54 0.79 5.55
N ALA A 115 9.86 -0.34 5.77
CA ALA A 115 8.58 -0.37 6.47
C ALA A 115 8.70 0.14 7.92
N ILE A 116 9.71 -0.32 8.68
CA ILE A 116 10.00 0.11 10.05
C ILE A 116 10.20 1.63 10.12
N LYS A 117 11.07 2.16 9.25
CA LYS A 117 11.38 3.59 9.15
C LYS A 117 10.12 4.42 8.88
N ILE A 118 9.27 3.96 7.96
CA ILE A 118 8.08 4.70 7.52
C ILE A 118 6.92 4.59 8.49
N LEU A 119 6.74 3.43 9.10
CA LEU A 119 5.74 3.22 10.13
C LEU A 119 6.06 4.04 11.38
N GLY A 120 7.30 4.49 11.53
CA GLY A 120 7.75 5.41 12.58
C GLY A 120 8.19 4.66 13.83
N TYR A 121 8.63 3.41 13.67
CA TYR A 121 9.09 2.58 14.79
C TYR A 121 10.51 2.95 15.27
N GLU A 122 11.16 3.95 14.67
CA GLU A 122 12.51 4.41 15.07
C GLU A 122 12.53 5.24 16.38
N GLY A 123 11.39 5.52 17.01
CA GLY A 123 11.35 6.12 18.34
C GLY A 123 11.52 5.07 19.45
N LYS A 124 12.21 5.41 20.56
CA LYS A 124 12.44 4.53 21.74
C LYS A 124 11.18 3.82 22.28
N VAL A 125 9.98 4.34 22.00
CA VAL A 125 8.68 3.77 22.42
C VAL A 125 8.24 2.57 21.56
N ALA A 126 8.76 2.45 20.34
CA ALA A 126 8.35 1.44 19.37
C ALA A 126 9.15 0.13 19.47
N VAL A 127 10.39 0.18 19.96
CA VAL A 127 11.20 -1.03 20.20
C VAL A 127 10.53 -1.94 21.24
N ASP A 128 9.89 -1.37 22.25
CA ASP A 128 9.17 -2.14 23.27
C ASP A 128 7.88 -2.75 22.72
N LYS A 129 7.14 -2.03 21.85
CA LYS A 129 5.91 -2.57 21.21
C LYS A 129 6.17 -3.56 20.07
N MET A 130 7.31 -3.46 19.37
CA MET A 130 7.66 -4.43 18.33
C MET A 130 8.05 -5.79 18.91
N LYS A 131 8.62 -5.85 20.11
CA LYS A 131 8.88 -7.11 20.82
C LYS A 131 7.60 -7.90 21.10
N ASP A 132 6.45 -7.22 21.19
CA ASP A 132 5.15 -7.86 21.40
C ASP A 132 4.47 -8.31 20.09
N ILE A 133 4.85 -7.74 18.93
CA ILE A 133 4.24 -8.05 17.62
C ILE A 133 5.06 -9.10 16.84
N ILE A 134 6.38 -9.14 17.04
CA ILE A 134 7.27 -10.11 16.38
C ILE A 134 6.91 -11.58 16.69
N PRO A 135 6.50 -11.97 17.93
CA PRO A 135 6.10 -13.34 18.23
C PRO A 135 4.87 -13.81 17.44
N ASP A 136 3.96 -12.90 17.09
CA ASP A 136 2.74 -13.22 16.34
C ASP A 136 2.99 -13.41 14.83
N LEU A 137 4.13 -12.92 14.32
CA LEU A 137 4.57 -13.07 12.91
C LEU A 137 5.55 -14.23 12.71
N GLU A 138 6.12 -14.78 13.79
CA GLU A 138 6.80 -16.07 13.78
C GLU A 138 5.78 -17.22 13.71
N VAL A 139 5.04 -17.30 12.61
CA VAL A 139 4.48 -18.58 12.19
C VAL A 139 5.68 -19.45 11.84
N SER A 140 5.97 -20.41 12.71
CA SER A 140 7.05 -21.38 12.59
C SER A 140 7.00 -22.06 11.22
N VAL A 141 7.86 -21.62 10.30
CA VAL A 141 8.20 -22.40 9.11
C VAL A 141 9.08 -23.54 9.61
N ASP A 142 8.45 -24.67 9.91
CA ASP A 142 9.12 -25.89 10.33
C ASP A 142 9.97 -26.40 9.15
N LEU A 143 11.26 -26.05 9.15
CA LEU A 143 12.25 -26.48 8.14
C LEU A 143 12.76 -27.90 8.41
N CYS A 144 12.05 -28.70 9.20
CA CYS A 144 12.39 -30.11 9.43
C CYS A 144 11.83 -30.98 8.30
N SER A 145 12.58 -31.13 7.20
CA SER A 145 12.75 -32.40 6.46
C SER A 145 13.46 -32.17 5.12
N ILE A 146 14.78 -31.95 5.14
CA ILE A 146 15.63 -32.33 4.01
C ILE A 146 16.67 -33.30 4.56
N SER A 147 16.28 -34.58 4.61
CA SER A 147 17.21 -35.69 4.81
C SER A 147 17.89 -35.93 3.47
N THR A 148 19.20 -35.72 3.41
CA THR A 148 19.99 -36.03 2.22
C THR A 148 20.37 -37.50 2.27
N ILE A 149 20.05 -38.22 1.19
CA ILE A 149 20.45 -39.62 0.93
C ILE A 149 21.94 -39.68 0.61
#